data_AF-A0A366XHY3-F1
#
_entry.id   AF-A0A366XHY3-F1
#
_cell.length_a   1.000
_cell.length_b   1.000
_cell.length_c   1.000
_cell.angle_alpha   90.00
_cell.angle_beta   90.00
_cell.angle_gamma   90.00
#
_symmetry.space_group_name_H-M   'P 1'
#
loop_
_entity.id
_entity.type
_entity.pdbx_description
1 polymer ?
#
loop_
_entity_poly.entity_id
_entity_poly.type
_entity_poly.pdbx_seq_one_letter_code
_entity_poly.pdbx_strand_id
1 'polypeptide(L)'
;MSVGQWLFIGMMALILIYAFYQMGKAGLDFYKNYPYYKSTFSRLKNFEKHCFKSGLSLFFIVVFLKNSDYAQDYIFQVLGEISTALAGGMFLTGVIAFIRELHITQNNT
;
A
#
# COMPACT_ATOMS: atom_id res chain seq x y z
N MET A 1 2.89 -33.36 -7.90
CA MET A 1 2.29 -32.62 -6.77
C MET A 1 1.22 -33.49 -6.14
N SER A 2 1.16 -33.57 -4.81
CA SER A 2 0.15 -34.37 -4.10
C SER A 2 -1.21 -33.66 -4.10
N VAL A 3 -2.29 -34.41 -3.88
CA VAL A 3 -3.65 -33.86 -3.76
C VAL A 3 -3.73 -32.77 -2.67
N GLY A 4 -2.98 -32.93 -1.57
CA GLY A 4 -2.90 -31.93 -0.50
C GLY A 4 -2.27 -30.60 -0.93
N GLN A 5 -1.29 -30.63 -1.85
CA GLN A 5 -0.67 -29.41 -2.38
C GLN A 5 -1.64 -28.62 -3.27
N TRP A 6 -2.46 -29.31 -4.08
CA TRP A 6 -3.49 -28.68 -4.92
C TRP A 6 -4.58 -27.99 -4.09
N LEU A 7 -5.03 -28.63 -3.00
CA LEU A 7 -6.00 -28.04 -2.08
C LEU A 7 -5.45 -26.78 -1.40
N PHE A 8 -4.18 -26.81 -0.96
CA PHE A 8 -3.53 -25.66 -0.34
C PHE A 8 -3.42 -24.47 -1.32
N ILE A 9 -2.99 -24.73 -2.56
CA ILE A 9 -2.89 -23.70 -3.61
C ILE A 9 -4.27 -23.12 -3.95
N GLY A 10 -5.29 -23.98 -4.08
CA GLY A 10 -6.66 -23.54 -4.33
C GLY A 10 -7.21 -22.63 -3.22
N MET A 11 -6.92 -22.97 -1.96
CA MET A 11 -7.30 -22.14 -0.81
C MET A 11 -6.57 -20.79 -0.82
N MET A 12 -5.26 -20.76 -1.07
CA MET A 12 -4.50 -19.52 -1.20
C MET A 12 -5.02 -18.64 -2.35
N ALA A 13 -5.35 -19.24 -3.50
CA ALA A 13 -5.93 -18.53 -4.62
C ALA A 13 -7.29 -17.89 -4.28
N LEU A 14 -8.17 -18.60 -3.56
CA LEU A 14 -9.46 -18.06 -3.11
C LEU A 14 -9.29 -16.88 -2.14
N ILE A 15 -8.37 -16.97 -1.18
CA ILE A 15 -8.07 -15.88 -0.25
C ILE A 15 -7.59 -14.65 -1.02
N LEU A 16 -6.69 -14.84 -1.99
CA LEU A 16 -6.19 -13.75 -2.82
C LEU A 16 -7.30 -13.12 -3.66
N ILE A 17 -8.14 -13.91 -4.33
CA ILE A 17 -9.28 -13.41 -5.12
C ILE A 17 -10.22 -12.58 -4.24
N TYR A 18 -10.55 -13.08 -3.04
CA TYR A 18 -11.40 -12.36 -2.10
C TYR A 18 -10.77 -11.05 -1.62
N ALA A 19 -9.46 -11.05 -1.34
CA ALA A 19 -8.73 -9.84 -0.96
C ALA A 19 -8.75 -8.79 -2.10
N PHE A 20 -8.51 -9.21 -3.34
CA PHE A 20 -8.60 -8.32 -4.50
C PHE A 20 -10.01 -7.77 -4.72
N TYR A 21 -11.03 -8.62 -4.56
CA TYR A 21 -12.43 -8.19 -4.62
C TYR A 21 -12.74 -7.12 -3.56
N GLN A 22 -12.31 -7.32 -2.32
CA GLN A 22 -12.51 -6.34 -1.24
C GLN A 22 -11.75 -5.04 -1.49
N MET A 23 -10.51 -5.11 -1.99
CA MET A 23 -9.75 -3.90 -2.37
C MET A 23 -10.45 -3.12 -3.49
N GLY A 24 -10.92 -3.82 -4.54
CA GLY A 24 -11.64 -3.21 -5.64
C GLY A 24 -12.94 -2.56 -5.19
N LYS A 25 -13.72 -3.27 -4.35
CA LYS A 25 -14.95 -2.73 -3.78
C LYS A 25 -14.70 -1.51 -2.90
N ALA A 26 -13.70 -1.56 -2.01
CA ALA A 26 -13.32 -0.42 -1.19
C ALA A 26 -12.90 0.79 -2.04
N GLY A 27 -12.18 0.57 -3.14
CA GLY A 27 -11.82 1.63 -4.09
C GLY A 27 -13.03 2.26 -4.78
N LEU A 28 -14.00 1.44 -5.19
CA LEU A 28 -15.26 1.92 -5.78
C LEU A 28 -16.12 2.69 -4.77
N ASP A 29 -16.29 2.15 -3.56
CA ASP A 29 -17.02 2.80 -2.48
C ASP A 29 -16.35 4.12 -2.09
N PHE A 30 -15.01 4.16 -2.05
CA PHE A 30 -14.25 5.39 -1.82
C PHE A 30 -14.50 6.44 -2.91
N TYR A 31 -14.40 6.04 -4.18
CA TYR A 31 -14.67 6.95 -5.30
C TYR A 31 -16.10 7.49 -5.29
N LYS A 32 -17.07 6.65 -4.94
CA LYS A 32 -18.49 7.01 -4.89
C LYS A 32 -18.83 7.91 -3.71
N ASN A 33 -18.30 7.61 -2.53
CA ASN A 33 -18.61 8.34 -1.29
C ASN A 33 -17.81 9.65 -1.16
N TYR A 34 -16.65 9.76 -1.83
CA TYR A 34 -15.77 10.93 -1.74
C TYR A 34 -15.45 11.53 -3.11
N PRO A 35 -16.43 12.15 -3.82
CA PRO A 35 -16.21 12.72 -5.15
C PRO A 35 -15.14 13.83 -5.17
N TYR A 36 -14.91 14.50 -4.03
CA TYR A 36 -13.91 15.57 -3.88
C TYR A 36 -12.50 15.07 -3.48
N TYR A 37 -12.24 13.75 -3.48
CA TYR A 37 -10.96 13.19 -3.05
C TYR A 37 -9.73 13.82 -3.73
N LYS A 38 -9.84 14.21 -5.02
CA LYS A 38 -8.76 14.88 -5.75
C LYS A 38 -8.45 16.27 -5.18
N SER A 39 -9.48 17.02 -4.81
CA SER A 39 -9.35 18.33 -4.19
C SER A 39 -8.73 18.20 -2.80
N THR A 40 -9.20 17.23 -2.01
CA THR A 40 -8.62 16.88 -0.71
C THR A 40 -7.15 16.51 -0.85
N PHE A 41 -6.78 15.66 -1.82
CA PHE A 41 -5.38 15.31 -2.07
C PHE A 41 -4.54 16.54 -2.41
N SER A 42 -5.09 17.49 -3.16
CA SER A 42 -4.40 18.75 -3.49
C SER A 42 -4.17 19.65 -2.27
N ARG A 43 -4.98 19.55 -1.21
CA ARG A 43 -4.83 20.33 0.02
C ARG A 43 -3.73 19.82 0.96
N LEU A 44 -3.28 18.57 0.80
CA LEU A 44 -2.16 18.06 1.60
C LEU A 44 -0.89 18.88 1.39
N LYS A 45 -0.08 18.97 2.44
CA LYS A 45 1.24 19.58 2.38
C LYS A 45 2.11 18.81 1.38
N ASN A 46 3.00 19.52 0.69
CA ASN A 46 3.91 18.89 -0.28
C ASN A 46 4.74 17.76 0.33
N PHE A 47 5.15 17.90 1.59
CA PHE A 47 5.83 16.85 2.34
C PHE A 47 5.00 15.56 2.46
N GLU A 48 3.72 15.65 2.81
CA GLU A 48 2.84 14.49 3.00
C GLU A 48 2.55 13.78 1.66
N LYS A 49 2.38 14.55 0.58
CA LYS A 49 2.28 14.03 -0.79
C LYS A 49 3.54 13.29 -1.21
N HIS A 50 4.70 13.83 -0.86
CA HIS A 50 5.99 13.19 -1.14
C HIS A 50 6.14 11.92 -0.31
N CYS A 51 5.81 11.92 0.98
CA CYS A 51 5.81 10.72 1.82
C CYS A 51 4.88 9.63 1.27
N PHE A 52 3.68 9.99 0.82
CA PHE A 52 2.77 9.03 0.19
C PHE A 52 3.37 8.39 -1.07
N LYS A 53 3.87 9.21 -2.00
CA LYS A 53 4.45 8.75 -3.27
C LYS A 53 5.74 7.95 -3.05
N SER A 54 6.64 8.44 -2.20
CA SER A 54 7.91 7.80 -1.90
C SER A 54 7.72 6.51 -1.11
N GLY A 55 6.77 6.46 -0.17
CA GLY A 55 6.43 5.23 0.52
C GLY A 55 5.90 4.16 -0.45
N LEU A 56 5.00 4.55 -1.34
CA LEU A 56 4.46 3.65 -2.36
C LEU A 56 5.54 3.16 -3.34
N SER A 57 6.42 4.04 -3.82
CA SER A 57 7.51 3.65 -4.73
C SER A 57 8.52 2.74 -4.06
N LEU A 58 8.84 2.98 -2.79
CA LEU A 58 9.73 2.13 -2.00
C LEU A 58 9.17 0.72 -1.84
N PHE A 59 7.85 0.53 -1.73
CA PHE A 59 7.27 -0.82 -1.70
C PHE A 59 7.60 -1.63 -2.96
N PHE A 60 7.58 -1.02 -4.15
CA PHE A 60 7.99 -1.70 -5.38
C PHE A 60 9.48 -2.04 -5.35
N ILE A 61 10.33 -1.08 -4.96
CA ILE A 61 11.79 -1.28 -4.90
C ILE A 61 12.15 -2.41 -3.92
N VAL A 62 11.50 -2.47 -2.76
CA VAL A 62 11.69 -3.53 -1.76
C VAL A 62 11.36 -4.90 -2.35
N VAL A 63 10.27 -5.02 -3.11
CA VAL A 63 9.90 -6.29 -3.76
C VAL A 63 10.96 -6.70 -4.78
N PHE A 64 11.50 -5.77 -5.57
CA PHE A 64 12.58 -6.07 -6.51
C PHE A 64 13.86 -6.50 -5.78
N LEU A 65 14.25 -5.81 -4.71
CA LEU A 65 15.45 -6.13 -3.93
C LEU A 65 15.36 -7.55 -3.33
N LYS A 66 14.20 -7.91 -2.79
CA LYS A 66 13.93 -9.22 -2.17
C LYS A 66 13.87 -10.39 -3.17
N ASN A 67 13.62 -10.10 -4.45
CA ASN A 67 13.61 -11.11 -5.52
C ASN A 67 14.90 -11.12 -6.36
N SER A 68 15.91 -10.30 -6.01
CA SER A 68 17.19 -10.27 -6.71
C SER A 68 18.16 -11.34 -6.19
N ASP A 69 19.15 -11.71 -7.00
CA ASP A 69 20.21 -12.66 -6.60
C ASP A 69 21.02 -12.17 -5.38
N TYR A 70 21.01 -10.86 -5.12
CA TYR A 70 21.66 -10.22 -3.98
C TYR A 70 20.85 -10.30 -2.68
N ALA A 71 19.63 -10.87 -2.70
CA ALA A 71 18.77 -10.93 -1.51
C ALA A 71 19.35 -11.75 -0.35
N GLN A 72 20.34 -12.61 -0.60
CA GLN A 72 21.02 -13.42 0.41
C GLN A 72 22.19 -12.71 1.08
N ASP A 73 22.66 -11.59 0.52
CA ASP A 73 23.75 -10.81 1.11
C ASP A 73 23.24 -10.04 2.33
N TYR A 74 23.96 -10.16 3.46
CA TYR A 74 23.58 -9.54 4.74
C TYR A 74 23.28 -8.03 4.61
N ILE A 75 24.10 -7.31 3.83
CA ILE A 75 23.90 -5.86 3.60
C ILE A 75 22.56 -5.60 2.92
N PHE A 76 22.19 -6.40 1.91
CA PHE A 76 20.93 -6.25 1.18
C PHE A 76 19.71 -6.70 2.00
N GLN A 77 19.87 -7.66 2.91
CA GLN A 77 18.83 -8.02 3.88
C GLN A 77 18.52 -6.85 4.82
N VAL A 78 19.56 -6.27 5.44
CA VAL A 78 19.42 -5.09 6.31
C VAL A 78 18.82 -3.92 5.54
N LEU A 79 19.30 -3.66 4.32
CA LEU A 79 18.76 -2.61 3.46
C LEU A 79 17.29 -2.86 3.11
N GLY A 80 16.92 -4.11 2.85
CA GLY A 80 15.55 -4.53 2.56
C GLY A 80 14.61 -4.32 3.74
N GLU A 81 15.03 -4.66 4.96
CA GLU A 81 14.26 -4.44 6.18
C GLU A 81 14.08 -2.96 6.49
N ILE A 82 15.17 -2.17 6.47
CA ILE A 82 15.14 -0.72 6.67
C ILE A 82 14.24 -0.06 5.63
N SER A 83 14.40 -0.43 4.35
CA SER A 83 13.58 0.12 3.27
C SER A 83 12.11 -0.27 3.42
N THR A 84 11.80 -1.48 3.91
CA THR A 84 10.42 -1.90 4.20
C THR A 84 9.81 -1.04 5.31
N ALA A 85 10.56 -0.82 6.40
CA ALA A 85 10.12 0.01 7.52
C ALA A 85 9.91 1.48 7.10
N LEU A 86 10.85 2.04 6.32
CA LEU A 86 10.75 3.38 5.77
C LEU A 86 9.56 3.50 4.80
N ALA A 87 9.37 2.53 3.90
CA ALA A 87 8.24 2.50 2.97
C ALA A 87 6.90 2.55 3.73
N GLY A 88 6.76 1.68 4.73
CA GLY A 88 5.58 1.61 5.58
C GLY A 88 5.34 2.91 6.34
N GLY A 89 6.37 3.45 7.00
CA GLY A 89 6.26 4.69 7.77
C GLY A 89 5.89 5.92 6.92
N MET A 90 6.56 6.08 5.77
CA MET A 90 6.28 7.19 4.86
C MET A 90 4.89 7.07 4.22
N PHE A 91 4.51 5.86 3.79
CA PHE A 91 3.20 5.61 3.21
C PHE A 91 2.08 5.86 4.23
N LEU A 92 2.21 5.30 5.44
CA LEU A 92 1.22 5.46 6.51
C LEU A 92 1.06 6.94 6.91
N THR A 93 2.16 7.69 6.99
CA THR A 93 2.11 9.14 7.27
C THR A 93 1.30 9.88 6.21
N GLY A 94 1.52 9.57 4.92
CA GLY A 94 0.75 10.14 3.82
C GLY A 94 -0.74 9.76 3.87
N VAL A 95 -1.06 8.50 4.20
CA VAL A 95 -2.43 8.01 4.35
C VAL A 95 -3.15 8.72 5.51
N ILE A 96 -2.50 8.85 6.66
CA ILE A 96 -3.07 9.51 7.84
C ILE A 96 -3.38 10.99 7.52
N ALA A 97 -2.44 11.69 6.90
CA ALA A 97 -2.65 13.08 6.50
C ALA A 97 -3.82 13.21 5.52
N PHE A 98 -3.93 12.28 4.58
CA PHE A 98 -5.02 12.28 3.60
C PHE A 98 -6.38 12.02 4.25
N ILE A 99 -6.49 11.03 5.14
CA ILE A 99 -7.71 10.74 5.88
C ILE A 99 -8.10 11.92 6.78
N ARG A 100 -7.13 12.56 7.43
CA ARG A 100 -7.36 13.74 8.26
C ARG A 100 -7.97 14.87 7.44
N GLU A 101 -7.38 15.18 6.29
CA GLU A 101 -7.88 16.24 5.40
C GLU A 101 -9.26 15.90 4.82
N LEU A 102 -9.51 14.61 4.56
CA LEU A 102 -10.78 14.11 4.05
C LEU A 102 -11.89 14.24 5.11
N HIS A 103 -11.60 13.92 6.37
CA HIS A 103 -12.52 14.13 7.48
C HIS A 103 -12.84 15.62 7.72
N ILE A 104 -11.82 16.48 7.66
CA ILE A 104 -12.01 17.94 7.76
C ILE A 104 -12.87 18.46 6.61
N THR A 105 -12.62 18.00 5.38
CA THR A 105 -13.38 18.43 4.20
C THR A 105 -14.84 18.00 4.32
N GLN A 106 -15.13 16.80 4.82
CA GLN A 106 -16.48 16.28 4.99
C GLN A 106 -17.27 16.99 6.10
N ASN A 107 -16.62 17.39 7.21
CA ASN A 107 -17.29 18.09 8.31
C ASN A 107 -17.53 19.59 8.03
N ASN A 108 -16.85 20.16 7.03
CA ASN A 108 -16.95 21.58 6.66
C ASN A 108 -17.82 21.83 5.40
N THR A 109 -18.37 20.77 4.80
CA THR A 109 -19.41 20.82 3.73
C THR A 109 -20.76 20.45 4.29
#